data_AF-A0A5K1G8S4-F1
#
_entry.id   AF-A0A5K1G8S4-F1
#
_cell.length_a   1.000
_cell.length_b   1.000
_cell.length_c   1.000
_cell.angle_alpha   90.00
_cell.angle_beta   90.00
_cell.angle_gamma   90.00
#
_symmetry.space_group_name_H-M   'P 1'
#
loop_
_entity.id
_entity.type
_entity.pdbx_description
1 polymer ?
#
loop_
_entity_poly.entity_id
_entity_poly.type
_entity_poly.pdbx_seq_one_letter_code
_entity_poly.pdbx_strand_id
1 'polypeptide(L)'
;VDLSGGYYDAGDNVKFGFPMAFTGTLLSWGIIDFGRNMGSELEHALSAVRWATDYLLKATAVPGTVYVQVGDAVADHNCWERPEDMDTPRTVYKVDKEHPGSDVAGETAAALAAASIVFRSRDPSYSRTLLQRAVS
;
A
#
# COMPACT_ATOMS: atom_id res chain seq x y z
N VAL A 1 0.23 9.50 -13.35
CA VAL A 1 0.74 9.20 -11.99
C VAL A 1 1.58 7.94 -12.11
N ASP A 2 2.77 7.90 -11.52
CA ASP A 2 3.55 6.66 -11.43
C ASP A 2 2.90 5.75 -10.37
N LEU A 3 2.48 4.54 -10.76
CA LEU A 3 1.89 3.53 -9.88
C LEU A 3 2.72 2.23 -9.84
N SER A 4 4.02 2.31 -10.16
CA SER A 4 4.97 1.21 -9.96
C SER A 4 5.27 0.95 -8.48
N GLY A 5 5.68 -0.28 -8.14
CA GLY A 5 5.93 -0.74 -6.76
C GLY A 5 4.72 -1.41 -6.13
N GLY A 6 4.67 -1.50 -4.80
CA GLY A 6 3.57 -2.15 -4.07
C GLY A 6 3.56 -3.67 -4.24
N TYR A 7 2.60 -4.33 -3.60
CA TYR A 7 2.48 -5.79 -3.60
C TYR A 7 1.49 -6.27 -4.65
N TYR A 8 1.77 -7.41 -5.28
CA TYR A 8 0.71 -8.24 -5.84
C TYR A 8 -0.06 -8.91 -4.69
N ASP A 9 -1.35 -9.12 -4.89
CA ASP A 9 -2.25 -9.49 -3.79
C ASP A 9 -2.07 -10.94 -3.34
N ALA A 10 -2.01 -11.88 -4.29
CA ALA A 10 -1.95 -13.29 -3.98
C ALA A 10 -1.02 -14.06 -4.95
N GLY A 11 -1.55 -15.07 -5.64
CA GLY A 11 -0.87 -15.77 -6.73
C GLY A 11 -1.13 -15.14 -8.11
N ASP A 12 -1.86 -14.02 -8.13
CA ASP A 12 -2.15 -13.21 -9.29
C ASP A 12 -1.17 -12.02 -9.36
N ASN A 13 -1.28 -11.20 -10.42
CA ASN A 13 -0.45 -10.00 -10.58
C ASN A 13 -1.29 -8.71 -10.46
N VAL A 14 -2.48 -8.78 -9.88
CA VAL A 14 -3.32 -7.62 -9.56
C VAL A 14 -2.81 -6.96 -8.29
N LYS A 15 -2.87 -5.63 -8.27
CA LYS A 15 -2.61 -4.85 -7.06
C LYS A 15 -3.94 -4.38 -6.49
N PHE A 16 -4.51 -5.13 -5.56
CA PHE A 16 -5.72 -4.72 -4.84
C PHE A 16 -5.36 -3.82 -3.65
N GLY A 17 -5.78 -2.56 -3.71
CA GLY A 17 -5.38 -1.52 -2.75
C GLY A 17 -5.92 -1.75 -1.35
N PHE A 18 -7.15 -2.25 -1.22
CA PHE A 18 -7.77 -2.48 0.09
C PHE A 18 -7.04 -3.55 0.94
N PRO A 19 -6.84 -4.79 0.46
CA PRO A 19 -6.07 -5.80 1.21
C PRO A 19 -4.60 -5.42 1.38
N MET A 20 -3.98 -4.69 0.43
CA MET A 20 -2.62 -4.18 0.60
C MET A 20 -2.51 -3.15 1.72
N ALA A 21 -3.46 -2.21 1.80
CA ALA A 21 -3.52 -1.23 2.88
C ALA A 21 -3.72 -1.93 4.23
N PHE A 22 -4.68 -2.85 4.31
CA PHE A 22 -4.91 -3.67 5.51
C PHE A 22 -3.65 -4.42 5.96
N THR A 23 -2.93 -5.03 5.03
CA THR A 23 -1.65 -5.69 5.30
C THR A 23 -0.61 -4.70 5.85
N GLY A 24 -0.51 -3.51 5.24
CA GLY A 24 0.35 -2.42 5.72
C GLY A 24 0.01 -1.96 7.14
N THR A 25 -1.27 -1.84 7.47
CA THR A 25 -1.77 -1.52 8.81
C THR A 25 -1.36 -2.58 9.82
N LEU A 26 -1.66 -3.86 9.55
CA LEU A 26 -1.37 -4.95 10.50
C LEU A 26 0.12 -5.19 10.71
N LEU A 27 0.94 -5.13 9.66
CA LEU A 27 2.39 -5.20 9.79
C LEU A 27 2.93 -4.05 10.64
N SER A 28 2.43 -2.83 10.40
CA SER A 28 2.82 -1.66 11.19
C SER A 28 2.42 -1.82 12.65
N TRP A 29 1.20 -2.27 12.93
CA TRP A 29 0.73 -2.52 14.29
C TRP A 29 1.60 -3.57 15.00
N GLY A 30 1.91 -4.69 14.33
CA GLY A 30 2.81 -5.70 14.87
C GLY A 30 4.19 -5.14 15.25
N ILE A 31 4.76 -4.25 14.42
CA ILE A 31 6.04 -3.59 14.73
C ILE A 31 5.92 -2.60 15.89
N ILE A 32 4.81 -1.87 15.99
CA ILE A 32 4.57 -0.91 17.09
C ILE A 32 4.56 -1.63 18.44
N ASP A 33 3.79 -2.71 18.55
CA ASP A 33 3.58 -3.40 19.83
C ASP A 33 4.71 -4.39 20.15
N PHE A 34 5.23 -5.08 19.13
CA PHE A 34 6.14 -6.22 19.31
C PHE A 34 7.50 -6.04 18.66
N GLY A 35 7.82 -4.88 18.09
CA GLY A 35 9.08 -4.64 17.36
C GLY A 35 10.35 -4.90 18.18
N ARG A 36 10.28 -4.77 19.51
CA ARG A 36 11.41 -5.10 20.41
C ARG A 36 11.75 -6.59 20.45
N ASN A 37 10.80 -7.46 20.10
CA ASN A 37 10.94 -8.91 20.11
C ASN A 37 11.42 -9.45 18.75
N MET A 38 11.51 -8.62 17.72
CA MET A 38 11.82 -9.06 16.35
C MET A 38 13.32 -9.26 16.08
N GLY A 39 14.21 -8.80 16.96
CA GLY A 39 15.65 -9.00 16.80
C GLY A 39 16.17 -8.47 15.46
N SER A 40 16.89 -9.30 14.70
CA SER A 40 17.39 -8.98 13.36
C SER A 40 16.30 -8.81 12.31
N GLU A 41 15.13 -9.43 12.50
CA GLU A 41 14.03 -9.38 11.53
C GLU A 41 13.29 -8.04 11.52
N LEU A 42 13.55 -7.16 12.50
CA LEU A 42 12.93 -5.84 12.55
C LEU A 42 13.22 -5.04 11.27
N GLU A 43 14.44 -5.08 10.73
CA GLU A 43 14.80 -4.33 9.52
C GLU A 43 14.08 -4.87 8.28
N HIS A 44 13.82 -6.18 8.21
CA HIS A 44 13.02 -6.78 7.15
C HIS A 44 11.54 -6.40 7.29
N ALA A 45 10.99 -6.40 8.51
CA ALA A 45 9.63 -5.96 8.77
C ALA A 45 9.43 -4.46 8.42
N LEU A 46 10.39 -3.61 8.75
CA LEU A 46 10.40 -2.19 8.36
C LEU A 46 10.43 -2.03 6.84
N SER A 47 11.25 -2.83 6.15
CA SER A 47 11.33 -2.82 4.68
C SER A 47 10.01 -3.24 4.04
N ALA A 48 9.32 -4.25 4.61
CA ALA A 48 8.02 -4.71 4.13
C ALA A 48 6.94 -3.63 4.27
N VAL A 49 6.86 -2.96 5.43
CA VAL A 49 5.93 -1.82 5.62
C VAL A 49 6.24 -0.70 4.64
N ARG A 50 7.52 -0.34 4.46
CA ARG A 50 7.92 0.72 3.54
C ARG A 50 7.52 0.42 2.09
N TRP A 51 7.64 -0.83 1.64
CA TRP A 51 7.25 -1.22 0.29
C TRP A 51 5.76 -0.97 0.01
N ALA A 52 4.90 -1.29 0.99
CA ALA A 52 3.47 -0.97 0.92
C ALA A 52 3.25 0.55 0.93
N THR A 53 3.83 1.26 1.90
CA THR A 53 3.53 2.69 2.08
C THR A 53 4.11 3.60 1.01
N ASP A 54 5.25 3.25 0.41
CA ASP A 54 5.77 3.97 -0.77
C ASP A 54 4.78 3.91 -1.93
N TYR A 55 4.14 2.75 -2.14
CA TYR A 55 3.08 2.64 -3.14
C TYR A 55 1.81 3.38 -2.73
N LEU A 56 1.36 3.29 -1.48
CA LEU A 56 0.17 4.01 -1.02
C LEU A 56 0.34 5.55 -1.12
N LEU A 57 1.55 6.06 -0.91
CA LEU A 57 1.90 7.47 -1.17
C LEU A 57 1.79 7.84 -2.66
N LYS A 58 2.09 6.92 -3.58
CA LYS A 58 1.85 7.15 -5.01
C LYS A 58 0.35 7.08 -5.34
N ALA A 59 -0.34 6.09 -4.79
CA ALA A 59 -1.77 5.84 -5.00
C ALA A 59 -2.67 6.98 -4.47
N THR A 60 -2.17 7.82 -3.58
CA THR A 60 -2.89 8.97 -3.01
C THR A 60 -2.27 10.31 -3.39
N ALA A 61 -1.39 10.36 -4.40
CA ALA A 61 -0.63 11.55 -4.76
C ALA A 61 -1.48 12.70 -5.35
N VAL A 62 -2.69 12.38 -5.83
CA VAL A 62 -3.62 13.35 -6.41
C VAL A 62 -4.69 13.68 -5.37
N PRO A 63 -4.84 14.95 -4.94
CA PRO A 63 -5.85 15.33 -3.94
C PRO A 63 -7.27 14.91 -4.34
N GLY A 64 -8.03 14.33 -3.41
CA GLY A 64 -9.40 13.86 -3.63
C GLY A 64 -9.51 12.62 -4.52
N THR A 65 -8.40 11.92 -4.77
CA THR A 65 -8.37 10.66 -5.54
C THR A 65 -7.52 9.62 -4.84
N VAL A 66 -8.01 8.39 -4.77
CA VAL A 66 -7.24 7.22 -4.35
C VAL A 66 -7.26 6.19 -5.47
N TYR A 67 -6.10 5.79 -5.96
CA TYR A 67 -5.96 4.69 -6.91
C TYR A 67 -6.02 3.36 -6.16
N VAL A 68 -7.08 2.59 -6.40
CA VAL A 68 -7.43 1.43 -5.56
C VAL A 68 -7.11 0.10 -6.21
N GLN A 69 -6.88 0.06 -7.53
CA GLN A 69 -6.51 -1.17 -8.22
C GLN A 69 -5.69 -0.90 -9.47
N VAL A 70 -4.71 -1.76 -9.73
CA VAL A 70 -3.94 -1.80 -10.98
C VAL A 70 -3.90 -3.23 -11.50
N GLY A 71 -4.52 -3.46 -12.66
CA GLY A 71 -4.73 -4.79 -13.23
C GLY A 71 -6.22 -5.06 -13.45
N ASP A 72 -6.57 -5.57 -14.64
CA ASP A 72 -7.89 -6.16 -14.85
C ASP A 72 -7.88 -7.59 -14.30
N ALA A 73 -8.68 -7.86 -13.26
CA ALA A 73 -8.63 -9.14 -12.56
C ALA A 73 -9.04 -10.32 -13.44
N VAL A 74 -9.98 -10.13 -14.36
CA VAL A 74 -10.42 -11.23 -15.23
C VAL A 74 -9.33 -11.56 -16.25
N ALA A 75 -8.71 -10.55 -16.87
CA ALA A 75 -7.61 -10.79 -17.80
C ALA A 75 -6.38 -11.39 -17.09
N ASP A 76 -6.02 -10.84 -15.93
CA ASP A 76 -4.90 -11.31 -15.11
C ASP A 76 -5.08 -12.78 -14.68
N HIS A 77 -6.26 -13.15 -14.17
CA HIS A 77 -6.54 -14.51 -13.69
C HIS A 77 -6.71 -15.54 -14.81
N ASN A 78 -7.01 -15.10 -16.03
CA ASN A 78 -7.07 -15.99 -17.19
C ASN A 78 -5.68 -16.33 -17.76
N CYS A 79 -4.62 -15.67 -17.28
CA CYS A 79 -3.25 -15.92 -17.68
C CYS A 79 -2.45 -16.51 -16.51
N TRP A 80 -1.60 -17.50 -16.80
CA TRP A 80 -0.62 -18.00 -15.84
C TRP A 80 0.77 -17.69 -16.36
N GLU A 81 1.36 -16.61 -15.86
CA GLU A 81 2.62 -16.09 -16.35
C GLU A 81 3.46 -15.49 -15.24
N ARG A 82 4.76 -15.32 -15.51
CA ARG A 82 5.64 -14.59 -14.61
C ARG A 82 5.30 -13.10 -14.69
N PRO A 83 5.32 -12.35 -13.58
CA PRO A 83 4.98 -10.92 -13.60
C PRO A 83 5.87 -10.09 -14.54
N GLU A 84 7.12 -10.49 -14.76
CA GLU A 84 8.03 -9.83 -15.70
C GLU A 84 7.69 -10.03 -17.18
N ASP A 85 6.84 -11.01 -17.52
CA ASP A 85 6.44 -11.34 -18.89
C ASP A 85 5.03 -10.84 -19.25
N MET A 86 4.32 -10.19 -18.30
CA MET A 86 2.91 -9.81 -18.45
C MET A 86 2.60 -9.03 -19.73
N ASP A 87 1.61 -9.52 -20.48
CA ASP A 87 1.02 -8.83 -21.63
C ASP A 87 -0.48 -8.47 -21.43
N THR A 88 -1.05 -8.82 -20.28
CA THR A 88 -2.45 -8.52 -19.91
C THR A 88 -2.68 -7.02 -19.62
N PRO A 89 -3.89 -6.48 -19.88
CA PRO A 89 -4.21 -5.09 -19.60
C PRO A 89 -4.05 -4.71 -18.11
N ARG A 90 -3.19 -3.73 -17.84
CA ARG A 90 -2.98 -3.17 -16.49
C ARG A 90 -3.86 -1.95 -16.20
N THR A 91 -5.17 -2.11 -16.33
CA THR A 91 -6.17 -1.05 -16.11
C THR A 91 -6.06 -0.45 -14.70
N VAL A 92 -6.19 0.86 -14.59
CA VAL A 92 -6.11 1.59 -13.32
C VAL A 92 -7.50 2.04 -12.88
N TYR A 93 -7.90 1.64 -11.67
CA TYR A 93 -9.16 2.04 -11.05
C TYR A 93 -8.92 2.97 -9.86
N LYS A 94 -9.86 3.88 -9.62
CA LYS A 94 -9.77 4.89 -8.57
C LYS A 94 -11.13 5.14 -7.92
N VAL A 95 -11.08 5.67 -6.71
CA VAL A 95 -12.22 6.31 -6.05
C VAL A 95 -11.96 7.82 -5.95
N ASP A 96 -13.03 8.59 -6.03
CA ASP A 96 -13.03 10.06 -5.95
C ASP A 96 -14.36 10.56 -5.39
N LYS A 97 -14.62 11.86 -5.47
CA LYS A 97 -15.82 12.48 -4.91
C LYS A 97 -17.10 11.97 -5.59
N GLU A 98 -17.03 11.69 -6.89
CA GLU A 98 -18.13 11.20 -7.70
C GLU A 98 -18.30 9.69 -7.55
N HIS A 99 -17.23 8.96 -7.26
CA HIS A 99 -17.21 7.50 -7.04
C HIS A 99 -16.54 7.17 -5.69
N PRO A 100 -17.26 7.32 -4.56
CA PRO A 100 -16.66 7.23 -3.24
C PRO A 100 -16.29 5.78 -2.86
N GLY A 101 -15.29 5.65 -1.98
CA GLY A 101 -14.88 4.38 -1.36
C GLY A 101 -14.25 4.63 0.01
N SER A 102 -15.08 4.83 1.03
CA SER A 102 -14.64 5.21 2.37
C SER A 102 -13.86 4.12 3.09
N ASP A 103 -14.15 2.86 2.79
CA ASP A 103 -13.45 1.68 3.28
C ASP A 103 -11.98 1.66 2.83
N VAL A 104 -11.73 1.64 1.52
CA VAL A 104 -10.37 1.59 0.98
C VAL A 104 -9.59 2.88 1.24
N ALA A 105 -10.23 4.04 1.21
CA ALA A 105 -9.61 5.31 1.57
C ALA A 105 -9.25 5.34 3.07
N GLY A 106 -10.17 4.89 3.94
CA GLY A 106 -9.96 4.82 5.37
C GLY A 106 -8.85 3.85 5.77
N GLU A 107 -8.81 2.67 5.16
CA GLU A 107 -7.75 1.69 5.43
C GLU A 107 -6.39 2.15 4.90
N THR A 108 -6.36 2.84 3.76
CA THR A 108 -5.12 3.48 3.26
C THR A 108 -4.63 4.54 4.24
N ALA A 109 -5.53 5.37 4.78
CA ALA A 109 -5.19 6.35 5.82
C ALA A 109 -4.69 5.65 7.10
N ALA A 110 -5.33 4.56 7.53
CA ALA A 110 -4.91 3.78 8.68
C ALA A 110 -3.49 3.21 8.50
N ALA A 111 -3.18 2.64 7.32
CA ALA A 111 -1.87 2.09 7.00
C ALA A 111 -0.78 3.16 7.06
N LEU A 112 -1.02 4.32 6.43
CA LEU A 112 -0.09 5.45 6.44
C LEU A 112 0.09 6.04 7.85
N ALA A 113 -0.99 6.17 8.63
CA ALA A 113 -0.94 6.65 10.00
C ALA A 113 -0.16 5.70 10.92
N ALA A 114 -0.43 4.38 10.85
CA ALA A 114 0.27 3.38 11.63
C ALA A 114 1.77 3.35 11.28
N ALA A 115 2.10 3.35 9.98
CA ALA A 115 3.49 3.40 9.54
C ALA A 115 4.19 4.70 9.97
N SER A 116 3.48 5.83 10.06
CA SER A 116 4.08 7.07 10.58
C SER A 116 4.60 6.90 12.02
N ILE A 117 3.95 6.06 12.84
CA ILE A 117 4.40 5.74 14.20
C ILE A 117 5.65 4.84 14.14
N VAL A 118 5.63 3.80 13.31
CA VAL A 118 6.77 2.88 13.09
C VAL A 118 8.05 3.63 12.75
N PHE A 119 7.97 4.59 11.82
CA PHE A 119 9.12 5.35 11.34
C PHE A 119 9.43 6.62 12.13
N ARG A 120 8.65 6.98 13.16
CA ARG A 120 8.76 8.26 13.88
C ARG A 120 10.17 8.61 14.33
N SER A 121 10.89 7.67 14.92
CA SER A 121 12.27 7.87 15.40
C SER A 121 13.34 7.37 14.43
N ARG A 122 12.96 6.55 13.44
CA ARG A 122 13.87 5.86 12.51
C ARG A 122 14.09 6.65 11.23
N ASP A 123 13.03 7.28 10.74
CA ASP A 123 13.02 8.17 9.59
C ASP A 123 11.96 9.28 9.82
N PRO A 124 12.31 10.33 10.58
CA PRO A 124 11.36 11.38 10.93
C PRO A 124 10.81 12.14 9.73
N SER A 125 11.56 12.20 8.62
CA SER A 125 11.12 12.87 7.39
C SER A 125 10.01 12.07 6.74
N TYR A 126 10.24 10.77 6.53
CA TYR A 126 9.24 9.88 5.96
C TYR A 126 8.01 9.75 6.85
N SER A 127 8.19 9.64 8.17
CA SER A 127 7.09 9.63 9.15
C SER A 127 6.15 10.83 8.99
N ARG A 128 6.68 12.05 8.82
CA ARG A 128 5.87 13.25 8.59
C ARG A 128 5.12 13.18 7.26
N THR A 129 5.76 12.73 6.19
CA THR A 129 5.13 12.56 4.88
C THR A 129 3.95 11.58 4.94
N LEU A 130 4.15 10.44 5.61
CA LEU A 130 3.10 9.44 5.82
C LEU A 130 1.91 10.03 6.58
N LEU A 131 2.17 10.68 7.72
CA LEU A 131 1.10 11.26 8.55
C LEU A 131 0.36 12.39 7.81
N GLN A 132 1.09 13.25 7.10
CA GLN A 132 0.48 14.32 6.31
C GLN A 132 -0.45 13.76 5.24
N ARG A 133 -0.09 12.64 4.60
CA ARG A 133 -0.95 12.00 3.62
C ARG A 133 -2.14 11.27 4.26
N ALA A 134 -1.96 10.69 5.44
CA ALA A 134 -3.04 9.97 6.13
C ALA A 134 -4.23 10.87 6.50
N VAL A 135 -4.00 12.17 6.67
CA VAL A 135 -5.03 13.14 7.10
C VAL A 135 -5.55 14.03 5.98
N SER A 136 -5.08 13.85 4.74
CA SER A 136 -5.41 14.70 3.58
C SER A 136 -6.58 14.19 2.76
#